data_AF-A0A6V8N9D9-F1
#
_entry.id   AF-A0A6V8N9D9-F1
#
_cell.length_a   1.000
_cell.length_b   1.000
_cell.length_c   1.000
_cell.angle_alpha   90.00
_cell.angle_beta   90.00
_cell.angle_gamma   90.00
#
_symmetry.space_group_name_H-M   'P 1'
#
loop_
_entity.id
_entity.type
_entity.pdbx_description
1 polymer ?
#
loop_
_entity_poly.entity_id
_entity_poly.type
_entity_poly.pdbx_seq_one_letter_code
_entity_poly.pdbx_strand_id
1 'polypeptide(L)'
;MDLEIAIGNTHDTETRGTGWFLGFSDWCRENSELLFVPRGQSLTGLCLKWYDHPSGELSGPKPESVGRTLSILVSHGIFEVEFCGSPAFPPDQVRRVLLARQGDFVVWGAGIQHRWCCLEAASILTLRWEPQGREGEGGC
;
A
#
# COMPACT_ATOMS: atom_id res chain seq x y z
N MET A 1 -13.51 -2.63 -12.59
CA MET A 1 -13.71 -2.71 -11.13
C MET A 1 -12.76 -1.71 -10.52
N ASP A 2 -13.25 -0.75 -9.76
CA ASP A 2 -12.38 0.28 -9.19
C ASP A 2 -11.61 -0.33 -8.02
N LEU A 3 -10.32 -0.60 -8.25
CA LEU A 3 -9.42 -1.11 -7.22
C LEU A 3 -9.11 0.02 -6.23
N GLU A 4 -9.31 -0.23 -4.94
CA GLU A 4 -8.99 0.72 -3.86
C GLU A 4 -7.46 0.83 -3.72
N ILE A 5 -6.87 1.73 -4.50
CA ILE A 5 -5.42 1.96 -4.59
C ILE A 5 -5.17 3.46 -4.67
N ALA A 6 -4.28 3.95 -3.82
CA ALA A 6 -3.75 5.31 -3.89
C ALA A 6 -2.22 5.29 -4.05
N ILE A 7 -1.71 6.28 -4.77
CA ILE A 7 -0.28 6.46 -5.05
C ILE A 7 0.13 7.87 -4.64
N GLY A 8 1.40 8.05 -4.30
CA GLY A 8 1.94 9.36 -3.97
C GLY A 8 3.44 9.29 -3.73
N ASN A 9 4.01 10.39 -3.24
CA ASN A 9 5.39 10.42 -2.79
C ASN A 9 5.47 11.10 -1.42
N THR A 10 6.22 10.50 -0.49
CA THR A 10 6.31 10.96 0.90
C THR A 10 6.83 12.39 1.04
N HIS A 11 7.58 12.90 0.06
CA HIS A 11 8.08 14.28 0.06
C HIS A 11 7.06 15.32 -0.43
N ASP A 12 6.09 14.90 -1.23
CA ASP A 12 5.08 15.78 -1.82
C ASP A 12 3.74 15.71 -1.10
N THR A 13 3.59 14.71 -0.22
CA THR A 13 2.34 14.46 0.49
C THR A 13 2.10 15.56 1.52
N GLU A 14 0.88 16.11 1.55
CA GLU A 14 0.51 17.13 2.54
C GLU A 14 0.49 16.50 3.94
N THR A 15 1.31 17.04 4.84
CA THR A 15 1.46 16.56 6.22
C THR A 15 0.91 17.54 7.26
N ARG A 16 0.37 18.69 6.82
CA ARG A 16 -0.07 19.82 7.63
C ARG A 16 0.98 20.27 8.65
N GLY A 17 2.25 20.20 8.26
CA GLY A 17 3.40 20.56 9.11
C GLY A 17 3.76 19.52 10.18
N THR A 18 3.11 18.36 10.21
CA THR A 18 3.40 17.30 11.19
C THR A 18 4.57 16.40 10.80
N GLY A 19 4.90 16.33 9.50
CA GLY A 19 5.87 15.40 8.95
C GLY A 19 5.34 13.96 8.77
N TRP A 20 4.09 13.69 9.14
CA TRP A 20 3.45 12.38 8.99
C TRP A 20 2.43 12.41 7.85
N PHE A 21 2.21 11.27 7.18
CA PHE A 21 1.24 11.15 6.07
C PHE A 21 0.26 9.97 6.21
N LEU A 22 0.49 9.10 7.19
CA LEU A 22 -0.37 7.98 7.59
C LEU A 22 -0.67 8.13 9.07
N GLY A 23 -1.92 7.93 9.48
CA GLY A 23 -2.26 7.97 10.91
C GLY A 23 -3.71 8.29 11.20
N PHE A 24 -3.92 8.78 12.42
CA PHE A 24 -5.25 8.87 13.02
C PHE A 24 -5.99 10.20 12.82
N SER A 25 -5.39 11.12 12.08
CA SER A 25 -5.87 12.50 11.96
C SER A 25 -6.52 12.72 10.60
N ASP A 26 -7.61 13.51 10.56
CA ASP A 26 -8.41 13.69 9.34
C ASP A 26 -7.62 14.26 8.16
N TRP A 27 -6.53 15.00 8.39
CA TRP A 27 -5.67 15.48 7.31
C TRP A 27 -5.01 14.33 6.51
N CYS A 28 -4.86 13.12 7.07
CA CYS A 28 -4.41 11.95 6.30
C CYS A 28 -5.40 11.59 5.18
N ARG A 29 -6.70 11.85 5.40
CA ARG A 29 -7.80 11.56 4.46
C ARG A 29 -7.70 12.40 3.18
N GLU A 30 -7.12 13.60 3.28
CA GLU A 30 -6.91 14.49 2.13
C GLU A 30 -6.02 13.82 1.06
N ASN A 31 -5.13 12.93 1.49
CA ASN A 31 -4.26 12.17 0.59
C ASN A 31 -4.91 10.84 0.15
N SER A 32 -5.53 10.09 1.07
CA SER A 32 -6.31 8.88 0.78
C SER A 32 -7.04 8.36 2.02
N GLU A 33 -8.25 7.81 1.83
CA GLU A 33 -8.97 7.02 2.86
C GLU A 33 -8.15 5.83 3.39
N LEU A 34 -7.26 5.29 2.55
CA LEU A 34 -6.39 4.19 2.93
C LEU A 34 -5.32 4.61 3.94
N LEU A 35 -4.88 5.86 3.92
CA LEU A 35 -3.85 6.39 4.83
C LEU A 35 -4.42 6.84 6.18
N PHE A 36 -5.74 6.99 6.26
CA PHE A 36 -6.44 7.47 7.43
C PHE A 36 -7.01 6.33 8.29
N VAL A 37 -6.84 6.42 9.60
CA VAL A 37 -7.51 5.55 10.58
C VAL A 37 -8.33 6.43 11.54
N PRO A 38 -9.63 6.19 11.76
CA PRO A 38 -10.39 6.93 12.74
C PRO A 38 -9.75 6.95 14.14
N ARG A 39 -9.70 8.13 14.77
CA ARG A 39 -9.28 8.27 16.16
C ARG A 39 -10.08 7.32 17.07
N GLY A 40 -9.39 6.58 17.91
CA GLY A 40 -9.99 5.60 18.84
C GLY A 40 -10.24 4.22 18.23
N GLN A 41 -9.98 4.02 16.94
CA GLN A 41 -10.00 2.70 16.32
C GLN A 41 -8.66 1.98 16.53
N SER A 42 -8.72 0.72 16.95
CA SER A 42 -7.52 -0.12 17.08
C SER A 42 -7.07 -0.66 15.71
N LEU A 43 -5.78 -0.99 15.62
CA LEU A 43 -5.21 -1.70 14.47
C LEU A 43 -4.85 -3.13 14.88
N THR A 44 -5.14 -4.08 14.00
CA THR A 44 -4.71 -5.48 14.11
C THR A 44 -3.77 -5.82 12.94
N GLY A 45 -3.07 -6.96 13.07
CA GLY A 45 -2.23 -7.47 11.98
C GLY A 45 -1.05 -6.55 11.59
N LEU A 46 -0.64 -5.64 12.48
CA LEU A 46 0.44 -4.69 12.21
C LEU A 46 1.75 -5.43 11.92
N CYS A 47 2.30 -5.23 10.72
CA CYS A 47 3.56 -5.83 10.30
C CYS A 47 4.33 -4.84 9.44
N LEU A 48 5.63 -4.68 9.74
CA LEU A 48 6.55 -3.84 8.97
C LEU A 48 7.74 -4.70 8.52
N LYS A 49 8.21 -4.46 7.30
CA LYS A 49 9.51 -4.95 6.84
C LYS A 49 10.15 -3.93 5.89
N TRP A 50 11.46 -3.98 5.75
CA TRP A 50 12.13 -3.52 4.54
C TRP A 50 12.89 -4.69 3.93
N TYR A 51 13.09 -4.65 2.62
CA TYR A 51 13.83 -5.68 1.91
C TYR A 51 14.55 -5.07 0.72
N ASP A 52 15.79 -5.49 0.51
CA ASP A 52 16.62 -5.10 -0.63
C ASP A 52 16.39 -6.09 -1.76
N HIS A 53 15.66 -5.66 -2.77
CA HIS A 53 15.35 -6.45 -3.96
C HIS A 53 16.46 -6.29 -5.01
N PRO A 54 17.10 -7.38 -5.49
CA PRO A 54 17.98 -7.31 -6.64
C PRO A 54 17.18 -7.04 -7.93
N SER A 55 17.84 -6.43 -8.93
CA SER A 55 17.26 -6.23 -10.26
C SER A 55 16.84 -7.56 -10.88
N GLY A 56 15.66 -7.58 -11.50
CA GLY A 56 15.03 -8.75 -12.10
C GLY A 56 14.25 -9.64 -11.11
N GLU A 57 14.26 -9.36 -9.80
CA GLU A 57 13.47 -10.16 -8.85
C GLU A 57 11.96 -10.02 -9.11
N LEU A 58 11.26 -11.15 -9.11
CA LEU A 58 9.81 -11.21 -9.25
C LEU A 58 9.18 -11.65 -7.94
N SER A 59 7.99 -11.15 -7.65
CA SER A 59 7.19 -11.69 -6.55
C SER A 59 6.84 -13.15 -6.85
N GLY A 60 7.19 -14.05 -5.94
CA GLY A 60 6.53 -15.36 -5.88
C GLY A 60 5.01 -15.23 -5.63
N PRO A 61 4.27 -16.35 -5.61
CA PRO A 61 2.83 -16.34 -5.35
C PRO A 61 2.47 -15.54 -4.09
N LYS A 62 1.45 -14.68 -4.21
CA LYS A 62 0.94 -13.87 -3.10
C LYS A 62 -0.49 -14.25 -2.77
N PRO A 63 -0.85 -14.34 -1.48
CA PRO A 63 -2.25 -14.38 -1.10
C PRO A 63 -2.91 -13.04 -1.42
N GLU A 64 -4.24 -13.06 -1.50
CA GLU A 64 -5.05 -11.85 -1.52
C GLU A 64 -4.74 -10.97 -0.31
N SER A 65 -4.83 -9.65 -0.50
CA SER A 65 -4.67 -8.69 0.60
C SER A 65 -5.85 -8.79 1.57
N VAL A 66 -5.60 -9.09 2.84
CA VAL A 66 -6.66 -9.19 3.88
C VAL A 66 -6.99 -7.82 4.49
N GLY A 67 -5.98 -6.95 4.59
CA GLY A 67 -6.09 -5.59 5.10
C GLY A 67 -5.48 -4.56 4.16
N ARG A 68 -5.04 -3.44 4.74
CA ARG A 68 -4.32 -2.41 4.03
C ARG A 68 -2.85 -2.74 3.95
N THR A 69 -2.24 -2.46 2.81
CA THR A 69 -0.80 -2.57 2.61
C THR A 69 -0.27 -1.30 1.98
N LEU A 70 0.86 -0.81 2.48
CA LEU A 70 1.61 0.33 1.95
C LEU A 70 3.02 -0.16 1.61
N SER A 71 3.45 0.06 0.38
CA SER A 71 4.85 -0.15 -0.05
C SER A 71 5.47 1.19 -0.47
N ILE A 72 6.67 1.47 0.03
CA ILE A 72 7.42 2.70 -0.21
C ILE A 72 8.79 2.35 -0.77
N LEU A 73 9.19 3.01 -1.86
CA LEU A 73 10.55 2.97 -2.37
C LEU A 73 11.45 3.83 -1.47
N VAL A 74 12.38 3.21 -0.74
CA VAL A 74 13.26 3.92 0.22
C VAL A 74 14.69 4.09 -0.26
N SER A 75 15.02 3.58 -1.45
CA SER A 75 16.30 3.76 -2.13
C SER A 75 16.12 4.41 -3.52
N HIS A 76 17.21 4.58 -4.25
CA HIS A 76 17.14 4.68 -5.71
C HIS A 76 16.75 3.32 -6.31
N GLY A 77 16.18 3.33 -7.51
CA GLY A 77 15.79 2.12 -8.23
C GLY A 77 14.39 2.25 -8.81
N ILE A 78 13.90 1.15 -9.40
CA ILE A 78 12.61 1.10 -10.09
C ILE A 78 11.91 -0.20 -9.69
N PHE A 79 10.72 -0.05 -9.10
CA PHE A 79 9.92 -1.17 -8.62
C PHE A 79 8.50 -1.02 -9.17
N GLU A 80 8.00 -2.03 -9.87
CA GLU A 80 6.64 -2.03 -10.39
C GLU A 80 5.76 -2.97 -9.57
N VAL A 81 4.57 -2.50 -9.23
CA VAL A 81 3.52 -3.29 -8.60
C VAL A 81 2.34 -3.39 -9.55
N GLU A 82 1.92 -4.61 -9.83
CA GLU A 82 0.74 -4.92 -10.62
C GLU A 82 -0.40 -5.36 -9.70
N PHE A 83 -1.60 -4.83 -9.94
CA PHE A 83 -2.80 -5.09 -9.16
C PHE A 83 -3.92 -5.63 -10.03
N CYS A 84 -4.74 -6.53 -9.48
CA CYS A 84 -5.93 -7.05 -10.13
C CYS A 84 -7.01 -7.41 -9.11
N GLY A 85 -8.27 -7.39 -9.53
CA GLY A 85 -9.39 -7.92 -8.74
C GLY A 85 -9.59 -9.43 -8.90
N SER A 86 -8.78 -10.08 -9.75
CA SER A 86 -8.87 -11.51 -10.05
C SER A 86 -7.51 -12.19 -9.89
N PRO A 87 -7.44 -13.38 -9.27
CA PRO A 87 -6.19 -14.11 -9.10
C PRO A 87 -5.61 -14.61 -10.43
N ALA A 88 -6.39 -14.56 -11.51
CA ALA A 88 -5.95 -14.94 -12.85
C ALA A 88 -5.12 -13.85 -13.54
N PHE A 89 -5.12 -12.60 -13.06
CA PHE A 89 -4.45 -11.45 -13.70
C PHE A 89 -4.70 -11.35 -15.22
N PRO A 90 -5.96 -11.29 -15.68
CA PRO A 90 -6.24 -11.09 -17.10
C PRO A 90 -5.61 -9.76 -17.57
N PRO A 91 -4.83 -9.74 -18.67
CA PRO A 91 -3.98 -8.59 -19.03
C PRO A 91 -4.72 -7.25 -19.18
N ASP A 92 -5.97 -7.28 -19.59
CA ASP A 92 -6.85 -6.12 -19.77
C ASP A 92 -7.40 -5.54 -18.45
N GLN A 93 -7.18 -6.21 -17.32
CA GLN A 93 -7.63 -5.79 -15.99
C GLN A 93 -6.48 -5.59 -15.00
N VAL A 94 -5.24 -5.54 -15.49
CA VAL A 94 -4.05 -5.27 -14.67
C VAL A 94 -3.83 -3.77 -14.57
N ARG A 95 -3.83 -3.24 -13.35
CA ARG A 95 -3.36 -1.88 -13.06
C ARG A 95 -1.90 -1.92 -12.64
N ARG A 96 -1.04 -1.18 -13.32
CA ARG A 96 0.39 -1.06 -12.99
C ARG A 96 0.68 0.23 -12.24
N VAL A 97 1.56 0.15 -11.25
CA VAL A 97 2.08 1.31 -10.53
C VAL A 97 3.61 1.21 -10.50
N LEU A 98 4.28 2.24 -11.00
CA LEU A 98 5.73 2.34 -11.01
C LEU A 98 6.19 3.23 -9.85
N LEU A 99 7.08 2.72 -9.01
CA LEU A 99 7.81 3.49 -8.00
C LEU A 99 9.22 3.73 -8.52
N ALA A 100 9.58 4.98 -8.81
CA ALA A 100 10.84 5.32 -9.49
C ALA A 100 11.59 6.51 -8.88
N ARG A 101 10.95 7.24 -7.95
CA ARG A 101 11.59 8.25 -7.11
C ARG A 101 11.55 7.79 -5.66
N GLN A 102 12.64 8.00 -4.94
CA GLN A 102 12.67 7.75 -3.49
C GLN A 102 11.49 8.46 -2.81
N GLY A 103 10.81 7.74 -1.92
CA GLY A 103 9.57 8.17 -1.28
C GLY A 103 8.30 7.84 -2.06
N ASP A 104 8.39 7.38 -3.31
CA ASP A 104 7.21 6.92 -4.05
C ASP A 104 6.56 5.77 -3.28
N PHE A 105 5.25 5.83 -3.14
CA PHE A 105 4.50 4.80 -2.46
C PHE A 105 3.23 4.43 -3.21
N VAL A 106 2.79 3.20 -2.95
CA VAL A 106 1.46 2.72 -3.27
C VAL A 106 0.85 2.11 -2.03
N VAL A 107 -0.41 2.48 -1.76
CA VAL A 107 -1.24 1.90 -0.71
C VAL A 107 -2.48 1.30 -1.33
N TRP A 108 -2.89 0.13 -0.85
CA TRP A 108 -4.06 -0.58 -1.35
C TRP A 108 -4.85 -1.27 -0.24
N GLY A 109 -6.13 -1.47 -0.50
CA GLY A 109 -7.09 -2.10 0.42
C GLY A 109 -7.13 -3.63 0.35
N ALA A 110 -8.09 -4.20 1.09
CA ALA A 110 -8.36 -5.62 1.11
C ALA A 110 -8.99 -6.12 -0.21
N GLY A 111 -8.96 -7.45 -0.45
CA GLY A 111 -9.58 -8.07 -1.63
C GLY A 111 -8.80 -7.85 -2.93
N ILE A 112 -7.59 -7.29 -2.86
CA ILE A 112 -6.78 -6.97 -4.04
C ILE A 112 -5.65 -8.00 -4.18
N GLN A 113 -5.59 -8.59 -5.38
CA GLN A 113 -4.48 -9.42 -5.82
C GLN A 113 -3.35 -8.51 -6.28
N HIS A 114 -2.11 -8.83 -5.89
CA HIS A 114 -0.95 -8.05 -6.30
C HIS A 114 0.26 -8.95 -6.57
N ARG A 115 1.11 -8.47 -7.48
CA ARG A 115 2.44 -9.02 -7.75
C ARG A 115 3.39 -7.86 -8.03
N TRP A 116 4.69 -8.11 -7.95
CA TRP A 116 5.69 -7.06 -8.17
C TRP A 116 6.90 -7.57 -8.94
N CYS A 117 7.61 -6.66 -9.57
CA CYS A 117 8.92 -6.89 -10.14
C CYS A 117 9.87 -5.74 -9.79
N CYS A 118 11.11 -6.09 -9.44
CA CYS A 118 12.17 -5.13 -9.21
C CYS A 118 12.92 -4.92 -10.53
N LEU A 119 12.61 -3.83 -11.24
CA LEU A 119 13.19 -3.53 -12.55
C LEU A 119 14.64 -3.07 -12.40
N GLU A 120 14.89 -2.19 -11.43
CA GLU A 120 16.22 -1.80 -10.99
C GLU A 120 16.33 -2.01 -9.48
N ALA A 121 17.50 -2.47 -9.01
CA ALA A 121 17.72 -2.84 -7.62
C ALA A 121 17.21 -1.77 -6.66
N ALA A 122 16.33 -2.17 -5.74
CA ALA A 122 15.54 -1.25 -4.93
C ALA A 122 15.24 -1.82 -3.54
N SER A 123 15.26 -0.95 -2.54
CA SER A 123 14.84 -1.25 -1.18
C SER A 123 13.38 -0.81 -1.00
N ILE A 124 12.50 -1.73 -0.61
CA ILE A 124 11.08 -1.44 -0.39
C ILE A 124 10.74 -1.61 1.08
N LEU A 125 10.22 -0.55 1.71
CA LEU A 125 9.57 -0.62 3.02
C LEU A 125 8.10 -0.98 2.82
N THR A 126 7.63 -2.02 3.48
CA THR A 126 6.24 -2.49 3.41
C THR A 126 5.60 -2.55 4.79
N LEU A 127 4.48 -1.85 4.95
CA LEU A 127 3.63 -1.85 6.14
C LEU A 127 2.30 -2.54 5.80
N ARG A 128 1.83 -3.42 6.68
CA ARG A 128 0.49 -4.03 6.62
C ARG A 128 -0.25 -3.80 7.93
N TRP A 129 -1.55 -3.55 7.83
CA TRP A 129 -2.42 -3.38 8.98
C TRP A 129 -3.89 -3.57 8.60
N GLU A 130 -4.71 -3.87 9.59
CA GLU A 130 -6.16 -3.97 9.47
C GLU A 130 -6.80 -3.02 10.49
N PRO A 131 -7.54 -2.00 10.04
CA PRO A 131 -8.39 -1.22 10.95
C PRO A 131 -9.47 -2.15 11.53
N GLN A 132 -9.51 -2.32 12.85
CA GLN A 132 -10.54 -3.15 13.49
C GLN A 132 -11.92 -2.53 13.25
N GLY A 133 -12.88 -3.29 12.74
CA GLY A 133 -14.26 -2.81 12.62
C GLY A 133 -14.77 -2.24 13.95
N ARG A 134 -15.61 -1.21 13.91
CA ARG A 134 -16.23 -0.69 15.15
C ARG A 134 -17.02 -1.83 15.80
N GLU A 135 -16.74 -2.14 17.06
CA GLU A 135 -17.61 -3.02 17.84
C GLU A 135 -19.02 -2.41 17.85
N GLY A 136 -19.97 -3.02 17.14
CA GLY A 136 -21.37 -2.56 17.11
C GLY A 136 -22.18 -2.79 15.83
N GLU A 137 -21.59 -3.17 14.69
CA GLU A 137 -22.35 -3.41 13.44
C GLU A 137 -22.59 -4.89 13.12
N GLY A 138 -22.50 -5.76 14.13
CA GLY A 138 -22.62 -7.22 14.00
C GLY A 138 -23.68 -7.86 14.90
N GLY A 139 -24.81 -7.20 15.17
CA GLY A 139 -25.88 -7.84 15.94
C GLY A 139 -27.12 -7.00 16.15
N CYS A 140 -28.16 -7.27 15.35
CA CYS A 140 -29.51 -7.58 15.81
C CYS A 140 -30.22 -8.33 14.66
#